data_AF-A0A2I0Q6U3-F1
#
_entry.id   AF-A0A2I0Q6U3-F1
#
_cell.length_a   1.000
_cell.length_b   1.000
_cell.length_c   1.000
_cell.angle_alpha   90.00
_cell.angle_beta   90.00
_cell.angle_gamma   90.00
#
_symmetry.space_group_name_H-M   'P 1'
#
loop_
_entity.id
_entity.type
_entity.pdbx_description
1 polymer ?
#
loop_
_entity_poly.entity_id
_entity_poly.type
_entity_poly.pdbx_seq_one_letter_code
_entity_poly.pdbx_strand_id
1 'polypeptide(L)'
;MGKIIFILGGARSGKSSYAIELAKKEKNVLFIATAKPSDSEMKERIEKHKKSRPKNFKTVEIEKELSEILEEKFNTAIIDCLTIFVAGRMVSGKSEQKILAEIKKFLTETKNKNKKI
;
A
#
# COMPACT_ATOMS: atom_id res chain seq x y z
N MET A 1 3.54 -18.71 8.26
CA MET A 1 4.26 -17.42 8.12
C MET A 1 3.60 -16.65 6.97
N GLY A 2 3.24 -15.37 7.13
CA GLY A 2 2.74 -14.58 5.99
C GLY A 2 3.82 -14.40 4.92
N LYS A 3 3.45 -14.41 3.64
CA LYS A 3 4.38 -14.24 2.51
C LYS A 3 4.51 -12.75 2.18
N ILE A 4 5.75 -12.25 2.06
CA ILE A 4 6.02 -10.91 1.53
C ILE A 4 6.43 -11.07 0.08
N ILE A 5 5.80 -10.31 -0.82
CA ILE A 5 6.12 -10.26 -2.24
C ILE A 5 6.55 -8.84 -2.56
N PHE A 6 7.77 -8.68 -3.08
CA PHE A 6 8.27 -7.39 -3.56
C PHE A 6 8.26 -7.37 -5.08
N ILE A 7 7.60 -6.36 -5.65
CA ILE A 7 7.40 -6.23 -7.10
C ILE A 7 8.18 -5.02 -7.58
N LEU A 8 9.15 -5.25 -8.47
CA LEU A 8 10.08 -4.25 -9.02
C LEU A 8 9.87 -4.05 -10.53
N GLY A 9 10.41 -2.95 -11.05
CA GLY A 9 10.32 -2.58 -12.47
C GLY A 9 10.18 -1.08 -12.72
N GLY A 10 10.44 -0.64 -13.96
CA GLY A 10 10.43 0.77 -14.36
C GLY A 10 9.04 1.44 -14.35
N ALA A 11 8.99 2.75 -14.57
CA ALA A 11 7.72 3.47 -14.67
C ALA A 11 6.81 2.84 -15.75
N ARG A 12 5.50 2.72 -15.45
CA ARG A 12 4.48 2.17 -16.37
C ARG A 12 4.70 0.71 -16.83
N SER A 13 5.55 -0.06 -16.15
CA SER A 13 5.80 -1.47 -16.47
C SER A 13 4.69 -2.45 -16.03
N GLY A 14 3.51 -1.97 -15.64
CA GLY A 14 2.37 -2.83 -15.25
C GLY A 14 2.41 -3.44 -13.84
N LYS A 15 3.35 -3.05 -12.96
CA LYS A 15 3.49 -3.63 -11.60
C LYS A 15 2.22 -3.56 -10.75
N SER A 16 1.56 -2.41 -10.75
CA SER A 16 0.33 -2.20 -9.98
C SER A 16 -0.77 -3.16 -10.44
N SER A 17 -0.96 -3.30 -11.75
CA SER A 17 -1.90 -4.25 -12.35
C SER A 17 -1.53 -5.69 -11.99
N TYR A 18 -0.25 -6.04 -12.05
CA TYR A 18 0.23 -7.37 -11.66
C TYR A 18 -0.04 -7.67 -10.18
N ALA A 19 0.22 -6.72 -9.27
CA ALA A 19 -0.08 -6.86 -7.84
C ALA A 19 -1.58 -7.07 -7.59
N ILE A 20 -2.44 -6.34 -8.31
CA ILE A 20 -3.89 -6.48 -8.23
C ILE A 20 -4.33 -7.86 -8.72
N GLU A 21 -3.82 -8.32 -9.87
CA GLU A 21 -4.17 -9.64 -10.41
C GLU A 21 -3.72 -10.78 -9.48
N LEU A 22 -2.54 -10.67 -8.86
CA LEU A 22 -2.08 -11.63 -7.85
C LEU A 22 -3.02 -11.72 -6.64
N ALA A 23 -3.56 -10.59 -6.19
CA ALA A 23 -4.46 -10.54 -5.05
C ALA A 23 -5.94 -10.71 -5.40
N LYS A 24 -6.30 -10.80 -6.69
CA LYS A 24 -7.70 -10.73 -7.15
C LYS A 24 -8.57 -11.87 -6.61
N LYS A 25 -7.97 -13.03 -6.36
CA LYS A 25 -8.65 -14.22 -5.80
C LYS A 25 -8.64 -14.24 -4.27
N GLU A 26 -7.90 -13.34 -3.63
CA GLU A 26 -7.81 -13.26 -2.17
C GLU A 26 -9.07 -12.62 -1.57
N LYS A 27 -9.39 -13.04 -0.35
CA LYS A 27 -10.47 -12.41 0.45
C LYS A 27 -9.91 -11.26 1.27
N ASN A 28 -10.71 -10.23 1.53
CA ASN A 28 -10.37 -9.09 2.39
C ASN A 28 -9.02 -8.46 2.00
N VAL A 29 -8.93 -7.94 0.77
CA VAL A 29 -7.73 -7.27 0.26
C VAL A 29 -7.77 -5.79 0.62
N LEU A 30 -6.70 -5.30 1.24
CA LEU A 30 -6.46 -3.90 1.53
C LEU A 30 -5.48 -3.31 0.50
N PHE A 31 -5.93 -2.34 -0.28
CA PHE A 31 -5.10 -1.56 -1.18
C PHE A 31 -4.72 -0.23 -0.53
N ILE A 32 -3.43 -0.02 -0.30
CA ILE A 32 -2.86 1.18 0.33
C ILE A 32 -2.27 2.04 -0.78
N ALA A 33 -2.99 3.10 -1.15
CA ALA A 33 -2.57 4.06 -2.16
C ALA A 33 -1.68 5.12 -1.51
N THR A 34 -0.42 5.22 -1.95
CA THR A 34 0.57 6.12 -1.33
C THR A 34 0.75 7.43 -2.11
N ALA A 35 0.29 7.45 -3.36
CA ALA A 35 0.40 8.59 -4.24
C ALA A 35 -0.59 9.70 -3.88
N LYS A 36 -0.08 10.93 -3.70
CA LYS A 36 -0.87 12.16 -3.64
C LYS A 36 -0.78 12.89 -4.99
N PRO A 37 -1.89 13.39 -5.53
CA PRO A 37 -1.86 14.13 -6.79
C PRO A 37 -1.06 15.44 -6.65
N SER A 38 -0.01 15.60 -7.43
CA SER A 38 0.75 16.86 -7.55
C SER A 38 0.15 17.84 -8.55
N ASP A 39 -0.49 17.31 -9.60
CA ASP A 39 -0.99 18.07 -10.75
C ASP A 39 -2.25 17.41 -11.34
N SER A 40 -2.87 18.06 -12.34
CA SER A 40 -4.10 17.60 -12.99
C SER A 40 -3.92 16.28 -13.74
N GLU A 41 -2.79 16.08 -14.41
CA GLU A 41 -2.48 14.84 -15.14
C GLU A 41 -2.38 13.64 -14.16
N MET A 42 -1.74 13.84 -13.01
CA MET A 42 -1.63 12.85 -11.95
C MET A 42 -2.98 12.58 -11.29
N LYS A 43 -3.83 13.60 -11.10
CA LYS A 43 -5.22 13.41 -10.61
C LYS A 43 -6.00 12.50 -11.54
N GLU A 44 -6.03 12.80 -12.84
CA GLU A 44 -6.75 11.97 -13.81
C GLU A 44 -6.24 10.53 -13.83
N ARG A 45 -4.93 10.33 -13.69
CA ARG A 45 -4.33 9.00 -13.62
C ARG A 45 -4.70 8.25 -12.36
N ILE A 46 -4.68 8.91 -11.20
CA ILE A 46 -5.12 8.32 -9.93
C ILE A 46 -6.59 7.91 -10.05
N GLU A 47 -7.45 8.74 -10.64
CA GLU A 47 -8.86 8.41 -10.84
C GLU A 47 -9.07 7.22 -11.79
N LYS A 48 -8.31 7.13 -12.89
CA LYS A 48 -8.30 5.94 -13.75
C LYS A 48 -7.87 4.69 -12.98
N HIS A 49 -6.81 4.79 -12.18
CA HIS A 49 -6.33 3.69 -11.34
C HIS A 49 -7.33 3.29 -10.25
N LYS A 50 -8.05 4.24 -9.65
CA LYS A 50 -9.11 3.95 -8.68
C LYS A 50 -10.24 3.15 -9.34
N LYS A 51 -10.67 3.58 -10.54
CA LYS A 51 -11.72 2.89 -11.30
C LYS A 51 -11.34 1.48 -11.74
N SER A 52 -10.05 1.21 -11.97
CA SER A 52 -9.58 -0.14 -12.33
C SER A 52 -9.44 -1.10 -11.13
N ARG A 53 -9.57 -0.63 -9.90
CA ARG A 53 -9.45 -1.49 -8.72
C ARG A 53 -10.71 -2.38 -8.60
N PRO A 54 -10.55 -3.66 -8.25
CA PRO A 54 -11.69 -4.52 -7.95
C PRO A 54 -12.55 -3.92 -6.84
N LYS A 55 -13.88 -3.91 -7.02
CA LYS A 55 -14.83 -3.34 -6.03
C LYS A 55 -14.79 -4.04 -4.67
N ASN A 56 -14.32 -5.28 -4.62
CA ASN A 56 -14.14 -6.06 -3.39
C ASN A 56 -12.86 -5.69 -2.62
N PHE A 57 -12.00 -4.83 -3.17
CA PHE A 57 -10.82 -4.35 -2.47
C PHE A 57 -11.20 -3.14 -1.63
N LYS A 58 -10.80 -3.14 -0.36
CA LYS A 58 -10.84 -1.92 0.43
C LYS A 58 -9.66 -1.04 0.04
N THR A 59 -9.91 0.21 -0.30
CA THR A 59 -8.84 1.19 -0.57
C THR A 59 -8.68 2.13 0.61
N VAL A 60 -7.44 2.41 1.01
CA VAL A 60 -7.09 3.50 1.92
C VAL A 60 -6.01 4.37 1.28
N GLU A 61 -6.22 5.68 1.28
CA GLU A 61 -5.22 6.66 0.86
C GLU A 61 -4.35 7.06 2.07
N ILE A 62 -3.03 7.05 1.90
CA ILE A 62 -2.14 7.30 3.04
C ILE A 62 -1.97 8.80 3.30
N GLU A 63 -2.80 9.31 4.19
CA GLU A 63 -2.55 10.61 4.85
C GLU A 63 -1.99 10.43 6.26
N LYS A 64 -2.21 9.24 6.83
CA LYS A 64 -1.89 8.83 8.22
C LYS A 64 -0.69 7.87 8.28
N GLU A 65 -0.24 7.53 9.49
CA GLU A 65 0.76 6.48 9.71
C GLU A 65 0.24 5.10 9.25
N LEU A 66 1.11 4.25 8.71
CA LEU A 66 0.74 2.88 8.28
C LEU A 66 0.07 2.07 9.41
N SER A 67 0.50 2.27 10.66
CA SER A 67 -0.07 1.54 11.80
C SER A 67 -1.54 1.90 12.08
N GLU A 68 -1.99 3.10 11.71
CA GLU A 68 -3.39 3.51 11.89
C GLU A 68 -4.33 2.84 10.88
N ILE A 69 -3.80 2.35 9.75
CA ILE A 69 -4.57 1.64 8.73
C ILE A 69 -4.91 0.21 9.19
N LEU A 70 -4.19 -0.30 10.18
CA LEU A 70 -4.28 -1.69 10.62
C LEU A 70 -5.48 -1.98 11.51
N GLU A 71 -6.36 -1.03 11.84
CA GLU A 71 -7.51 -1.28 12.70
C GLU A 71 -8.43 -2.40 12.17
N GLU A 72 -8.58 -2.50 10.86
CA GLU A 72 -9.41 -3.51 10.21
C GLU A 72 -8.68 -4.81 9.85
N LYS A 73 -9.44 -5.91 9.77
CA LYS A 73 -8.92 -7.22 9.38
C LYS A 73 -8.80 -7.33 7.87
N PHE A 74 -7.63 -7.75 7.40
CA PHE A 74 -7.37 -8.10 6.00
C PHE A 74 -6.45 -9.32 5.93
N ASN A 75 -6.57 -10.09 4.86
CA ASN A 75 -5.69 -11.26 4.63
C ASN A 75 -4.48 -10.87 3.77
N THR A 76 -4.69 -9.94 2.84
CA THR A 76 -3.67 -9.45 1.91
C THR A 76 -3.67 -7.93 1.90
N ALA A 77 -2.48 -7.33 1.96
CA ALA A 77 -2.28 -5.90 1.77
C ALA A 77 -1.36 -5.63 0.58
N ILE A 78 -1.74 -4.65 -0.25
CA ILE A 78 -0.94 -4.12 -1.35
C ILE A 78 -0.55 -2.69 -1.00
N ILE A 79 0.73 -2.36 -1.06
CA ILE A 79 1.23 -0.98 -0.91
C ILE A 79 1.69 -0.51 -2.29
N ASP A 80 1.02 0.49 -2.85
CA ASP A 80 1.33 1.03 -4.18
C ASP A 80 1.55 2.56 -4.12
N CYS A 81 2.78 3.08 -4.25
CA CYS A 81 4.07 2.37 -4.32
C CYS A 81 5.01 2.78 -3.17
N LEU A 82 6.00 1.91 -2.90
CA LEU A 82 6.97 2.13 -1.83
C LEU A 82 7.85 3.37 -2.06
N THR A 83 8.20 3.69 -3.31
CA THR A 83 9.03 4.87 -3.62
C THR A 83 8.32 6.17 -3.23
N ILE A 84 7.06 6.34 -3.60
CA ILE A 84 6.29 7.54 -3.25
C ILE A 84 6.00 7.59 -1.75
N PHE A 85 5.78 6.44 -1.11
CA PHE A 85 5.64 6.37 0.34
C PHE A 85 6.88 6.90 1.06
N VAL A 86 8.06 6.36 0.73
CA VAL A 86 9.32 6.77 1.37
C VAL A 86 9.62 8.24 1.06
N ALA A 87 9.48 8.66 -0.19
CA ALA A 87 9.71 10.05 -0.59
C ALA A 87 8.79 11.03 0.17
N GLY A 88 7.50 10.70 0.31
CA GLY A 88 6.55 11.53 1.07
C GLY A 88 6.96 11.69 2.55
N ARG A 89 7.49 10.63 3.18
CA ARG A 89 7.96 10.70 4.57
C ARG A 89 9.29 11.45 4.71
N MET A 90 10.18 11.33 3.73
CA MET A 90 11.41 12.13 3.69
C MET A 90 11.09 13.61 3.56
N VAL A 91 10.16 13.99 2.67
CA VAL A 91 9.70 15.37 2.50
C VAL A 91 9.03 15.90 3.77
N SER A 92 8.33 15.06 4.53
CA SER A 92 7.75 15.45 5.84
C SER A 92 8.79 15.53 6.98
N GLY A 93 10.09 15.44 6.68
CA GLY A 93 11.16 15.55 7.67
C GLY A 93 11.37 14.31 8.54
N LYS A 94 10.84 13.14 8.16
CA LYS A 94 11.11 11.90 8.90
C LYS A 94 12.49 11.38 8.56
N SER A 95 13.25 11.02 9.61
CA SER A 95 14.51 10.32 9.43
C SER A 95 14.28 8.91 8.91
N GLU A 96 15.30 8.35 8.27
CA GLU A 96 15.30 6.95 7.81
C GLU A 96 14.91 5.98 8.92
N GLN A 97 15.43 6.19 10.14
CA GLN A 97 15.14 5.32 11.29
C GLN A 97 13.65 5.34 11.64
N LYS A 98 12.99 6.50 11.54
CA LYS A 98 11.54 6.61 11.80
C LYS A 98 10.72 5.91 10.71
N ILE A 99 11.10 6.05 9.45
CA ILE A 99 10.44 5.37 8.32
C ILE A 99 10.56 3.85 8.46
N LEU A 100 11.77 3.36 8.77
CA LEU A 100 12.01 1.94 9.01
C LEU A 100 11.23 1.42 10.24
N ALA A 101 11.16 2.20 11.31
CA ALA A 101 10.39 1.83 12.51
C ALA A 101 8.90 1.69 12.20
N GLU A 102 8.34 2.59 11.39
CA GLU A 102 6.94 2.52 10.95
C GLU A 102 6.66 1.25 10.13
N ILE A 103 7.48 0.95 9.13
CA ILE A 103 7.33 -0.25 8.30
C ILE A 103 7.48 -1.52 9.17
N LYS A 104 8.47 -1.55 10.07
CA LYS A 104 8.66 -2.66 11.02
C LYS A 104 7.44 -2.85 11.93
N LYS A 105 6.87 -1.77 12.45
CA LYS A 105 5.65 -1.81 13.26
C LYS A 105 4.49 -2.41 12.44
N PHE A 106 4.26 -1.91 11.23
CA PHE A 106 3.23 -2.43 10.32
C PHE A 106 3.41 -3.93 10.05
N LEU A 107 4.62 -4.38 9.73
CA LEU A 107 4.93 -5.80 9.49
C LEU A 107 4.76 -6.68 10.73
N THR A 108 4.97 -6.12 11.93
CA THR A 108 4.81 -6.86 13.19
C THR A 108 3.33 -6.99 13.56
N GLU A 109 2.57 -5.90 13.46
CA GLU A 109 1.14 -5.86 13.77
C GLU A 109 0.33 -6.76 12.83
N THR A 110 0.68 -6.79 11.54
CA THR A 110 0.08 -7.73 10.56
C THR A 110 0.37 -9.19 10.88
N LYS A 111 1.58 -9.53 11.34
CA LYS A 111 1.91 -10.89 11.80
C LYS A 111 1.10 -11.30 13.03
N ASN A 112 0.92 -10.38 13.98
CA ASN A 112 0.21 -10.68 15.24
C ASN A 112 -1.29 -10.85 15.03
N LYS A 113 -1.92 -10.06 14.16
CA LYS A 113 -3.35 -10.21 13.84
C LYS A 113 -3.65 -11.53 13.11
N ASN A 114 -2.73 -12.03 12.31
CA ASN A 114 -2.87 -13.32 11.61
C ASN A 114 -2.56 -14.55 12.48
N LYS A 115 -2.01 -14.39 13.70
CA LYS A 115 -1.77 -15.48 14.66
C LYS A 115 -2.96 -15.77 15.59
N LYS A 116 -3.96 -14.88 15.66
CA LYS A 116 -5.17 -15.06 16.48
C LYS A 116 -6.29 -15.81 15.76
N ILE A 117 -5.94 -16.64 14.78
CA ILE A 117 -6.85 -17.54 14.06
C ILE A 117 -6.46 -18.96 14.43
#